data_AF-A0A7C4V879-F1
#
_entry.id   AF-A0A7C4V879-F1
#
_cell.length_a   1.000
_cell.length_b   1.000
_cell.length_c   1.000
_cell.angle_alpha   90.00
_cell.angle_beta   90.00
_cell.angle_gamma   90.00
#
_symmetry.space_group_name_H-M   'P 1'
#
loop_
_entity.id
_entity.type
_entity.pdbx_description
1 polymer ?
#
loop_
_entity_poly.entity_id
_entity_poly.type
_entity_poly.pdbx_seq_one_letter_code
_entity_poly.pdbx_strand_id
1 'polypeptide(L)'
;MTPRRGSITVSSALSRRALSKNCVPSPRSSSVPRLLFVVAVGLLACGCGASTPATSPTGTNTADDVKVATTAPTSGDGQLSVVSGDGNLGEADYGERRSTTFTLRNGAGRPLTLQVADKSCECAGVEVKPTSVAPGQTAQVTVAWEPKMSQSTVDAVRVRTTIQAKEDPNQRLMLEADGRIKPTLRMNLPNGRLDFGKLLVADLKSGKKELAIEVFTEDDKRRNFTLEAKSLSQGLQVSKPEPLSPDRLLAHGATAGYRVTVRPVEGLPAGAFREIVRLRSDVYPGRDLDITVDGLVESGAVGLSRDGVDLPAKIPLARGYVCPPLEIELRGEPGRTLTIESVSPKFLKARLEAVAGKENSWRLHAQVPAGEDELRKDLSAEQLSEYTSFGFDGGAIELRSDHPRVPRLRIPVSPSQFQR
;
A
#
# COMPACT_ATOMS: atom_id res chain seq x y z
N MET A 1 2.20 63.72 24.43
CA MET A 1 1.50 62.48 24.04
C MET A 1 1.86 61.39 25.04
N THR A 2 0.96 61.13 25.97
CA THR A 2 1.08 60.23 27.12
C THR A 2 0.32 58.94 26.83
N PRO A 3 0.85 57.73 27.09
CA PRO A 3 0.06 56.51 26.98
C PRO A 3 -0.70 56.22 28.27
N ARG A 4 -1.99 55.90 28.09
CA ARG A 4 -2.98 55.55 29.12
C ARG A 4 -2.64 54.20 29.77
N ARG A 5 -2.74 54.16 31.11
CA ARG A 5 -2.85 52.93 31.92
C ARG A 5 -4.30 52.42 31.85
N GLY A 6 -4.48 51.15 31.50
CA GLY A 6 -5.74 50.41 31.65
C GLY A 6 -5.66 49.47 32.85
N SER A 7 -6.52 49.69 33.83
CA SER A 7 -6.73 48.85 35.01
C SER A 7 -7.61 47.65 34.67
N ILE A 8 -7.20 46.44 35.06
CA ILE A 8 -8.03 45.23 35.03
C ILE A 8 -8.52 44.94 36.45
N THR A 9 -9.84 44.91 36.60
CA THR A 9 -10.56 44.60 37.84
C THR A 9 -10.73 43.08 37.95
N VAL A 10 -10.24 42.48 39.03
CA VAL A 10 -10.46 41.07 39.38
C VAL A 10 -11.68 41.01 40.30
N SER A 11 -12.74 40.33 39.87
CA SER A 11 -13.92 40.06 40.70
C SER A 11 -13.96 38.59 41.11
N SER A 12 -13.79 38.37 42.41
CA SER A 12 -13.93 37.10 43.12
C SER A 12 -15.41 36.83 43.43
N ALA A 13 -15.90 35.62 43.13
CA ALA A 13 -17.16 35.12 43.68
C ALA A 13 -16.94 33.74 44.32
N LEU A 14 -17.02 33.74 45.66
CA LEU A 14 -17.16 32.56 46.50
C LEU A 14 -18.50 31.88 46.24
N SER A 15 -18.52 30.54 46.28
CA SER A 15 -19.70 29.81 46.75
C SER A 15 -19.27 28.63 47.64
N ARG A 16 -19.79 28.63 48.87
CA ARG A 16 -19.65 27.61 49.90
C ARG A 16 -20.98 26.89 50.08
N ARG A 17 -20.88 25.67 50.67
CA ARG A 17 -21.91 24.82 51.31
C ARG A 17 -22.52 23.76 50.35
N ALA A 18 -22.81 22.52 50.76
CA ALA A 18 -22.97 21.97 52.11
C ALA A 18 -22.59 20.48 52.19
N LEU A 19 -22.29 20.07 53.43
CA LEU A 19 -22.13 18.70 53.92
C LEU A 19 -23.41 17.87 53.78
N SER A 20 -23.24 16.57 53.53
CA SER A 20 -24.18 15.54 53.97
C SER A 20 -23.41 14.28 54.35
N LYS A 21 -23.43 13.97 55.66
CA LYS A 21 -23.08 12.68 56.25
C LYS A 21 -24.31 11.78 56.12
N ASN A 22 -24.13 10.48 55.87
CA ASN A 22 -24.73 9.42 56.70
C ASN A 22 -24.33 7.99 56.25
N CYS A 23 -23.83 7.26 57.25
CA CYS A 23 -24.10 5.87 57.63
C CYS A 23 -23.92 4.68 56.65
N VAL A 24 -22.85 3.94 56.98
CA VAL A 24 -22.57 2.48 56.87
C VAL A 24 -23.78 1.63 57.35
N PRO A 25 -24.07 0.44 56.77
CA PRO A 25 -23.45 -0.81 57.21
C PRO A 25 -23.04 -1.81 56.10
N SER A 26 -21.81 -2.32 56.22
CA SER A 26 -21.38 -3.67 55.83
C SER A 26 -22.03 -4.70 56.76
N PRO A 27 -22.31 -5.97 56.36
CA PRO A 27 -21.23 -6.94 56.12
C PRO A 27 -21.55 -8.06 55.10
N ARG A 28 -20.50 -8.71 54.55
CA ARG A 28 -20.29 -10.17 54.62
C ARG A 28 -19.01 -10.59 53.90
N SER A 29 -18.07 -11.00 54.73
CA SER A 29 -16.92 -11.85 54.44
C SER A 29 -17.37 -13.15 53.78
N SER A 30 -16.82 -13.48 52.62
CA SER A 30 -16.67 -14.87 52.18
C SER A 30 -15.23 -15.09 51.73
N SER A 31 -14.53 -15.84 52.56
CA SER A 31 -13.20 -16.38 52.35
C SER A 31 -13.23 -17.46 51.27
N VAL A 32 -12.58 -17.23 50.14
CA VAL A 32 -12.25 -18.28 49.17
C VAL A 32 -10.81 -18.72 49.42
N PRO A 33 -10.55 -20.03 49.62
CA PRO A 33 -9.21 -20.52 49.93
C PRO A 33 -8.31 -20.45 48.68
N ARG A 34 -7.12 -19.87 48.85
CA ARG A 34 -6.01 -20.01 47.90
C ARG A 34 -5.49 -21.45 47.99
N LEU A 35 -5.76 -22.25 46.96
CA LEU A 35 -5.13 -23.55 46.77
C LEU A 35 -3.68 -23.31 46.31
N LEU A 36 -2.74 -23.58 47.21
CA LEU A 36 -1.30 -23.66 46.94
C LEU A 36 -1.05 -24.98 46.19
N PHE A 37 -0.76 -24.91 44.88
CA PHE A 37 -0.17 -26.04 44.17
C PHE A 37 1.33 -26.09 44.48
N VAL A 38 1.70 -26.98 45.39
CA VAL A 38 3.08 -27.44 45.57
C VAL A 38 3.35 -28.45 44.45
N VAL A 39 4.15 -28.07 43.45
CA VAL A 39 4.70 -29.03 42.49
C VAL A 39 5.92 -29.68 43.12
N ALA A 40 5.78 -30.95 43.45
CA ALA A 40 6.86 -31.81 43.91
C ALA A 40 7.85 -32.07 42.76
N VAL A 41 9.13 -31.76 43.01
CA VAL A 41 10.26 -32.19 42.20
C VAL A 41 10.51 -33.66 42.49
N GLY A 42 10.05 -34.53 41.60
CA GLY A 42 10.35 -35.95 41.60
C GLY A 42 11.55 -36.25 40.71
N LEU A 43 12.68 -36.53 41.35
CA LEU A 43 13.82 -37.24 40.76
C LEU A 43 13.40 -38.65 40.33
N LEU A 44 13.58 -38.99 39.06
CA LEU A 44 13.68 -40.37 38.60
C LEU A 44 14.75 -40.47 37.51
N ALA A 45 15.72 -41.32 37.81
CA ALA A 45 16.82 -41.72 36.95
C ALA A 45 16.46 -42.97 36.13
N CYS A 46 17.26 -43.20 35.10
CA CYS A 46 17.46 -44.42 34.32
C CYS A 46 16.47 -44.73 33.19
N GLY A 47 17.02 -44.75 31.98
CA GLY A 47 16.39 -45.32 30.79
C GLY A 47 17.22 -45.09 29.53
N CYS A 48 18.28 -45.88 29.35
CA CYS A 48 19.07 -45.94 28.12
C CYS A 48 18.17 -46.25 26.91
N GLY A 49 18.24 -45.40 25.89
CA GLY A 49 17.65 -45.65 24.57
C GLY A 49 18.50 -44.95 23.52
N ALA A 50 19.42 -45.71 22.91
CA ALA A 50 20.20 -45.26 21.78
C ALA A 50 19.30 -45.16 20.53
N SER A 51 19.05 -43.94 20.07
CA SER A 51 18.55 -43.68 18.73
C SER A 51 19.53 -42.78 18.00
N THR A 52 20.21 -43.38 17.03
CA THR A 52 21.02 -42.75 15.98
C THR A 52 20.29 -41.58 15.33
N PRO A 53 20.87 -40.36 15.29
CA PRO A 53 20.42 -39.35 14.36
C PRO A 53 20.98 -39.68 12.98
N ALA A 54 20.07 -39.87 12.02
CA ALA A 54 20.38 -39.98 10.62
C ALA A 54 21.06 -38.69 10.14
N THR A 55 22.26 -38.85 9.58
CA THR A 55 22.99 -37.83 8.83
C THR A 55 22.13 -37.36 7.65
N SER A 56 21.59 -36.15 7.74
CA SER A 56 21.04 -35.47 6.56
C SER A 56 22.21 -34.99 5.69
N PRO A 57 22.23 -35.27 4.37
CA PRO A 57 23.27 -34.77 3.50
C PRO A 57 23.14 -33.25 3.34
N THR A 58 24.23 -32.56 3.66
CA THR A 58 24.49 -31.18 3.28
C THR A 58 24.55 -31.10 1.75
N GLY A 59 23.43 -30.73 1.12
CA GLY A 59 23.40 -30.33 -0.28
C GLY A 59 23.95 -28.91 -0.40
N THR A 60 25.21 -28.80 -0.80
CA THR A 60 25.77 -27.58 -1.41
C THR A 60 25.02 -27.32 -2.71
N ASN A 61 24.13 -26.32 -2.71
CA ASN A 61 23.53 -25.79 -3.93
C ASN A 61 24.60 -25.02 -4.70
N THR A 62 25.37 -25.73 -5.52
CA THR A 62 26.10 -25.15 -6.64
C THR A 62 25.08 -24.51 -7.58
N ALA A 63 25.38 -23.30 -8.03
CA ALA A 63 24.63 -22.58 -9.04
C ALA A 63 24.63 -23.40 -10.34
N ASP A 64 23.59 -24.21 -10.53
CA ASP A 64 23.30 -24.84 -11.81
C ASP A 64 22.63 -23.81 -12.72
N ASP A 65 23.33 -23.56 -13.81
CA ASP A 65 23.00 -22.73 -14.96
C ASP A 65 21.77 -23.34 -15.67
N VAL A 66 20.57 -23.05 -15.18
CA VAL A 66 19.31 -23.40 -15.86
C VAL A 66 19.17 -22.49 -17.08
N LYS A 67 19.75 -22.93 -18.19
CA LYS A 67 19.48 -22.40 -19.53
C LYS A 67 18.00 -22.64 -19.84
N VAL A 68 17.16 -21.66 -19.54
CA VAL A 68 15.75 -21.66 -19.90
C VAL A 68 15.66 -21.81 -21.41
N ALA A 69 15.08 -22.94 -21.85
CA ALA A 69 14.82 -23.18 -23.25
C ALA A 69 13.71 -22.22 -23.71
N THR A 70 14.10 -21.12 -24.36
CA THR A 70 13.22 -20.33 -25.22
C THR A 70 12.74 -21.25 -26.35
N THR A 71 11.61 -21.93 -26.15
CA THR A 71 10.94 -22.68 -27.22
C THR A 71 10.47 -21.67 -28.26
N ALA A 72 11.26 -21.49 -29.31
CA ALA A 72 10.91 -20.68 -30.46
C ALA A 72 9.59 -21.22 -31.05
N PRO A 73 8.54 -20.40 -31.19
CA PRO A 73 7.32 -20.82 -31.85
C PRO A 73 7.64 -21.20 -33.31
N THR A 74 7.18 -22.38 -33.72
CA THR A 74 7.28 -22.88 -35.10
C THR A 74 6.69 -21.84 -36.04
N SER A 75 7.57 -21.15 -36.76
CA SER A 75 7.22 -20.04 -37.64
C SER A 75 6.47 -20.60 -38.85
N GLY A 76 5.15 -20.41 -38.89
CA GLY A 76 4.40 -20.58 -40.13
C GLY A 76 4.89 -19.53 -41.13
N ASP A 77 5.25 -19.95 -42.34
CA ASP A 77 5.62 -19.06 -43.43
C ASP A 77 4.55 -17.97 -43.59
N GLY A 78 4.90 -16.71 -43.29
CA GLY A 78 3.97 -15.57 -43.36
C GLY A 78 3.76 -14.77 -42.07
N GLN A 79 4.33 -15.17 -40.92
CA GLN A 79 4.09 -14.50 -39.64
C GLN A 79 5.26 -13.61 -39.15
N LEU A 80 4.93 -12.70 -38.23
CA LEU A 80 5.92 -11.93 -37.45
C LEU A 80 6.70 -12.89 -36.55
N SER A 81 8.04 -12.86 -36.61
CA SER A 81 8.91 -13.78 -35.86
C SER A 81 10.05 -13.03 -35.17
N VAL A 82 10.56 -13.58 -34.05
CA VAL A 82 11.79 -13.10 -33.40
C VAL A 82 13.00 -13.68 -34.13
N VAL A 83 13.89 -12.82 -34.62
CA VAL A 83 15.18 -13.19 -35.21
C VAL A 83 16.26 -13.29 -34.15
N SER A 84 16.30 -12.32 -33.22
CA SER A 84 17.28 -12.26 -32.16
C SER A 84 16.77 -11.45 -30.96
N GLY A 85 17.44 -11.59 -29.82
CA GLY A 85 17.08 -10.98 -28.54
C GLY A 85 17.16 -12.03 -27.44
N ASP A 86 17.95 -11.77 -26.41
CA ASP A 86 18.16 -12.71 -25.30
C ASP A 86 17.12 -12.55 -24.18
N GLY A 87 16.38 -11.43 -24.18
CA GLY A 87 15.45 -11.10 -23.11
C GLY A 87 16.14 -10.80 -21.79
N ASN A 88 17.44 -10.51 -21.73
CA ASN A 88 18.13 -10.31 -20.47
C ASN A 88 18.19 -8.83 -20.07
N LEU A 89 17.50 -8.45 -19.01
CA LEU A 89 17.56 -7.11 -18.41
C LEU A 89 18.67 -6.98 -17.35
N GLY A 90 19.23 -8.09 -16.88
CA GLY A 90 20.26 -8.14 -15.86
C GLY A 90 19.77 -7.72 -14.46
N GLU A 91 20.70 -7.28 -13.63
CA GLU A 91 20.41 -6.76 -12.29
C GLU A 91 20.20 -5.23 -12.34
N ALA A 92 19.19 -4.75 -11.63
CA ALA A 92 18.89 -3.33 -11.51
C ALA A 92 18.61 -2.95 -10.06
N ASP A 93 19.11 -1.79 -9.65
CA ASP A 93 18.65 -1.13 -8.42
C ASP A 93 17.33 -0.37 -8.69
N TYR A 94 16.65 0.05 -7.62
CA TYR A 94 15.46 0.88 -7.73
C TYR A 94 15.74 2.15 -8.53
N GLY A 95 14.94 2.38 -9.56
CA GLY A 95 15.09 3.52 -10.43
C GLY A 95 16.19 3.43 -11.48
N GLU A 96 17.00 2.37 -11.47
CA GLU A 96 17.94 2.10 -12.54
C GLU A 96 17.19 1.51 -13.74
N ARG A 97 17.26 2.19 -14.89
CA ARG A 97 16.62 1.70 -16.10
C ARG A 97 17.52 0.70 -16.82
N ARG A 98 16.99 -0.50 -17.07
CA ARG A 98 17.58 -1.54 -17.92
C ARG A 98 16.78 -1.71 -19.20
N SER A 99 17.41 -2.24 -20.24
CA SER A 99 16.73 -2.56 -21.49
C SER A 99 17.42 -3.67 -22.27
N THR A 100 16.63 -4.44 -23.02
CA THR A 100 17.07 -5.41 -24.02
C THR A 100 16.31 -5.17 -25.32
N THR A 101 16.89 -5.58 -26.44
CA THR A 101 16.33 -5.34 -27.77
C THR A 101 16.11 -6.65 -28.51
N PHE A 102 14.90 -6.84 -29.01
CA PHE A 102 14.53 -7.93 -29.89
C PHE A 102 14.56 -7.45 -31.34
N THR A 103 15.08 -8.27 -32.24
CA THR A 103 14.94 -8.04 -33.69
C THR A 103 13.80 -8.91 -34.20
N LEU A 104 12.77 -8.29 -34.73
CA LEU A 104 11.61 -8.96 -35.31
C LEU A 104 11.70 -8.94 -36.82
N ARG A 105 11.26 -9.99 -37.50
CA ARG A 105 11.16 -10.03 -38.97
C ARG A 105 9.72 -10.11 -39.42
N ASN A 106 9.38 -9.30 -40.40
CA ASN A 106 8.12 -9.41 -41.12
C ASN A 106 8.21 -10.57 -42.12
N GLY A 107 7.63 -11.72 -41.80
CA GLY A 107 7.49 -12.85 -42.72
C GLY A 107 6.31 -12.72 -43.69
N ALA A 108 5.42 -11.75 -43.50
CA ALA A 108 4.24 -11.56 -44.35
C ALA A 108 4.61 -10.98 -45.72
N GLY A 109 3.85 -11.34 -46.75
CA GLY A 109 3.99 -10.81 -48.12
C GLY A 109 3.53 -9.35 -48.30
N ARG A 110 3.24 -8.63 -47.22
CA ARG A 110 2.80 -7.23 -47.21
C ARG A 110 3.47 -6.45 -46.07
N PRO A 111 3.60 -5.11 -46.18
CA PRO A 111 4.07 -4.28 -45.07
C PRO A 111 3.19 -4.45 -43.82
N LEU A 112 3.81 -4.43 -42.64
CA LEU A 112 3.12 -4.47 -41.35
C LEU A 112 3.39 -3.21 -40.55
N THR A 113 2.36 -2.66 -39.91
CA THR A 113 2.50 -1.58 -38.92
C THR A 113 2.44 -2.18 -37.52
N LEU A 114 3.58 -2.23 -36.85
CA LEU A 114 3.73 -2.79 -35.51
C LEU A 114 3.32 -1.79 -34.43
N GLN A 115 2.57 -2.26 -33.44
CA GLN A 115 2.18 -1.51 -32.25
C GLN A 115 2.26 -2.37 -30.99
N VAL A 116 2.40 -1.72 -29.83
CA VAL A 116 2.34 -2.40 -28.54
C VAL A 116 0.88 -2.65 -28.18
N ALA A 117 0.48 -3.91 -28.09
CA ALA A 117 -0.88 -4.30 -27.74
C ALA A 117 -1.09 -4.41 -26.22
N ASP A 118 -0.08 -4.92 -25.50
CA ASP A 118 -0.17 -5.15 -24.05
C ASP A 118 1.22 -5.16 -23.37
N LYS A 119 1.23 -4.93 -22.05
CA LYS A 119 2.43 -4.99 -21.18
C LYS A 119 2.07 -5.59 -19.81
N SER A 120 2.97 -6.37 -19.21
CA SER A 120 2.73 -7.00 -17.90
C SER A 120 2.85 -6.07 -16.69
N CYS A 121 3.54 -4.94 -16.83
CA CYS A 121 3.84 -4.02 -15.74
C CYS A 121 3.89 -2.58 -16.25
N GLU A 122 3.47 -1.63 -15.43
CA GLU A 122 3.65 -0.18 -15.69
C GLU A 122 5.12 0.26 -15.68
N CYS A 123 5.96 -0.48 -14.98
CA CYS A 123 7.41 -0.31 -14.96
C CYS A 123 8.08 -0.64 -16.30
N ALA A 124 7.34 -1.16 -17.28
CA ALA A 124 7.85 -1.56 -18.59
C ALA A 124 7.72 -0.46 -19.65
N GLY A 125 8.86 0.03 -20.12
CA GLY A 125 8.96 0.83 -21.35
C GLY A 125 9.06 -0.09 -22.57
N VAL A 126 8.39 0.24 -23.68
CA VAL A 126 8.52 -0.52 -24.93
C VAL A 126 8.58 0.46 -26.09
N GLU A 127 9.58 0.31 -26.94
CA GLU A 127 9.80 1.14 -28.12
C GLU A 127 9.98 0.24 -29.36
N VAL A 128 9.36 0.61 -30.49
CA VAL A 128 9.40 -0.16 -31.75
C VAL A 128 9.95 0.72 -32.87
N LYS A 129 11.01 0.25 -33.56
CA LYS A 129 11.71 0.99 -34.63
C LYS A 129 12.18 0.08 -35.78
N PRO A 130 11.79 0.33 -37.04
CA PRO A 130 10.70 1.19 -37.45
C PRO A 130 9.34 0.58 -37.07
N THR A 131 8.30 1.42 -36.98
CA THR A 131 6.92 0.93 -36.77
C THR A 131 6.34 0.29 -38.02
N SER A 132 6.70 0.74 -39.22
CA SER A 132 6.31 0.10 -40.48
C SER A 132 7.44 -0.76 -41.02
N VAL A 133 7.17 -2.04 -41.27
CA VAL A 133 8.16 -3.05 -41.67
C VAL A 133 7.74 -3.68 -42.99
N ALA A 134 8.52 -3.46 -44.04
CA ALA A 134 8.27 -4.07 -45.34
C ALA A 134 8.47 -5.62 -45.30
N PRO A 135 7.91 -6.37 -46.27
CA PRO A 135 8.11 -7.82 -46.36
C PRO A 135 9.58 -8.22 -46.30
N GLY A 136 9.89 -9.21 -45.47
CA GLY A 136 11.23 -9.73 -45.27
C GLY A 136 12.19 -8.83 -44.47
N GLN A 137 11.82 -7.56 -44.20
CA GLN A 137 12.60 -6.61 -43.42
C GLN A 137 12.44 -6.86 -41.91
N THR A 138 13.28 -6.17 -41.13
CA THR A 138 13.30 -6.30 -39.67
C THR A 138 12.96 -5.00 -38.97
N ALA A 139 12.48 -5.12 -37.72
CA ALA A 139 12.32 -4.02 -36.77
C ALA A 139 12.94 -4.40 -35.44
N GLN A 140 13.45 -3.39 -34.74
CA GLN A 140 13.93 -3.52 -33.37
C GLN A 140 12.81 -3.14 -32.39
N VAL A 141 12.63 -3.99 -31.38
CA VAL A 141 11.74 -3.74 -30.26
C VAL A 141 12.57 -3.70 -28.99
N THR A 142 12.70 -2.51 -28.41
CA THR A 142 13.43 -2.31 -27.15
C THR A 142 12.45 -2.40 -26.00
N VAL A 143 12.63 -3.41 -25.15
CA VAL A 143 11.92 -3.58 -23.89
C VAL A 143 12.80 -3.02 -22.79
N ALA A 144 12.28 -2.04 -22.06
CA ALA A 144 12.94 -1.39 -20.95
C ALA A 144 12.19 -1.62 -19.65
N TRP A 145 12.91 -1.61 -18.55
CA TRP A 145 12.39 -1.82 -17.21
C TRP A 145 13.07 -0.87 -16.24
N GLU A 146 12.28 -0.21 -15.40
CA GLU A 146 12.77 0.60 -14.28
C GLU A 146 12.08 0.12 -12.99
N PRO A 147 12.79 -0.60 -12.11
CA PRO A 147 12.19 -1.16 -10.90
C PRO A 147 11.66 -0.05 -9.99
N LYS A 148 10.44 -0.24 -9.48
CA LYS A 148 9.83 0.64 -8.47
C LYS A 148 9.94 -0.01 -7.09
N MET A 149 10.13 0.81 -6.06
CA MET A 149 10.23 0.37 -4.66
C MET A 149 9.02 -0.43 -4.16
N SER A 150 7.82 -0.17 -4.69
CA SER A 150 6.61 -0.92 -4.34
C SER A 150 6.67 -2.42 -4.72
N GLN A 151 7.64 -2.83 -5.54
CA GLN A 151 7.85 -4.22 -5.98
C GLN A 151 8.71 -5.06 -5.03
N SER A 152 8.90 -4.59 -3.78
CA SER A 152 9.87 -5.08 -2.78
C SER A 152 9.91 -6.57 -2.46
N THR A 153 8.98 -7.38 -2.95
CA THR A 153 8.85 -8.80 -2.58
C THR A 153 9.40 -9.79 -3.60
N VAL A 154 9.85 -9.35 -4.78
CA VAL A 154 10.32 -10.29 -5.81
C VAL A 154 11.71 -9.92 -6.31
N ASP A 155 12.69 -10.78 -6.02
CA ASP A 155 14.04 -10.64 -6.55
C ASP A 155 14.04 -10.76 -8.08
N ALA A 156 13.29 -11.70 -8.65
CA ALA A 156 13.21 -11.91 -10.09
C ALA A 156 12.01 -11.17 -10.70
N VAL A 157 12.24 -10.42 -11.77
CA VAL A 157 11.19 -9.70 -12.50
C VAL A 157 11.11 -10.23 -13.92
N ARG A 158 9.87 -10.42 -14.38
CA ARG A 158 9.57 -10.83 -15.74
C ARG A 158 8.68 -9.80 -16.41
N VAL A 159 9.24 -9.13 -17.39
CA VAL A 159 8.54 -8.13 -18.22
C VAL A 159 8.06 -8.82 -19.48
N ARG A 160 6.75 -8.82 -19.70
CA ARG A 160 6.13 -9.31 -20.95
C ARG A 160 5.53 -8.14 -21.70
N THR A 161 5.67 -8.16 -23.01
CA THR A 161 4.93 -7.25 -23.89
C THR A 161 4.46 -7.99 -25.13
N THR A 162 3.27 -7.64 -25.60
CA THR A 162 2.74 -8.18 -26.85
C THR A 162 2.86 -7.13 -27.94
N ILE A 163 3.59 -7.44 -29.00
CA ILE A 163 3.63 -6.65 -30.23
C ILE A 163 2.58 -7.21 -31.19
N GLN A 164 1.83 -6.34 -31.84
CA GLN A 164 0.74 -6.70 -32.75
C GLN A 164 0.85 -5.91 -34.05
N ALA A 165 0.53 -6.54 -35.17
CA ALA A 165 0.32 -5.83 -36.43
C ALA A 165 -1.06 -5.16 -36.44
N LYS A 166 -1.13 -3.89 -36.81
CA LYS A 166 -2.38 -3.12 -36.87
C LYS A 166 -3.35 -3.67 -37.93
N GLU A 167 -2.80 -4.16 -39.05
CA GLU A 167 -3.57 -4.66 -40.20
C GLU A 167 -4.17 -6.05 -39.98
N ASP A 168 -3.61 -6.82 -39.04
CA ASP A 168 -4.07 -8.17 -38.73
C ASP A 168 -3.93 -8.43 -37.22
N PRO A 169 -5.04 -8.31 -36.46
CA PRO A 169 -5.01 -8.54 -35.03
C PRO A 169 -4.55 -9.93 -34.60
N ASN A 170 -4.58 -10.93 -35.49
CA ASN A 170 -4.09 -12.28 -35.20
C ASN A 170 -2.56 -12.39 -35.30
N GLN A 171 -1.89 -11.43 -35.92
CA GLN A 171 -0.43 -11.35 -35.92
C GLN A 171 0.05 -10.69 -34.64
N ARG A 172 0.25 -11.51 -33.62
CA ARG A 172 0.75 -11.11 -32.30
C ARG A 172 2.00 -11.89 -31.95
N LEU A 173 2.93 -11.21 -31.30
CA LEU A 173 4.16 -11.79 -30.81
C LEU A 173 4.39 -11.32 -29.38
N MET A 174 4.44 -12.28 -28.45
CA MET A 174 4.78 -12.02 -27.06
C MET A 174 6.30 -12.03 -26.90
N LEU A 175 6.85 -10.95 -26.38
CA LEU A 175 8.25 -10.81 -26.00
C LEU A 175 8.32 -10.89 -24.49
N GLU A 176 9.31 -11.62 -23.98
CA GLU A 176 9.55 -11.81 -22.55
C GLU A 176 10.99 -11.42 -22.24
N ALA A 177 11.16 -10.61 -21.21
CA ALA A 177 12.47 -10.21 -20.71
C ALA A 177 12.54 -10.44 -19.20
N ASP A 178 13.61 -11.09 -18.74
CA ASP A 178 13.88 -11.41 -17.35
C ASP A 178 14.93 -10.47 -16.77
N GLY A 179 14.74 -10.03 -15.52
CA GLY A 179 15.68 -9.22 -14.76
C GLY A 179 15.66 -9.59 -13.29
N ARG A 180 16.56 -8.99 -12.50
CA ARG A 180 16.60 -9.15 -11.05
C ARG A 180 16.73 -7.80 -10.35
N ILE A 181 15.94 -7.56 -9.32
CA ILE A 181 16.08 -6.38 -8.45
C ILE A 181 17.21 -6.67 -7.46
N LYS A 182 18.23 -5.82 -7.44
CA LYS A 182 19.31 -5.89 -6.47
C LYS A 182 19.46 -4.53 -5.81
N PRO A 183 18.67 -4.28 -4.76
CA PRO A 183 18.56 -2.94 -4.21
C PRO A 183 19.79 -2.62 -3.35
N THR A 184 20.36 -1.42 -3.50
CA THR A 184 21.44 -0.96 -2.62
C THR A 184 20.95 -0.74 -1.20
N LEU A 185 19.72 -0.23 -1.03
CA LEU A 185 19.03 -0.18 0.26
C LEU A 185 17.94 -1.25 0.31
N ARG A 186 18.05 -2.12 1.29
CA ARG A 186 17.02 -3.09 1.65
C ARG A 186 16.14 -2.53 2.75
N MET A 187 14.88 -2.92 2.74
CA MET A 187 13.92 -2.56 3.78
C MET A 187 13.36 -3.84 4.39
N ASN A 188 13.42 -3.92 5.71
CA ASN A 188 12.71 -4.94 6.48
C ASN A 188 11.49 -4.27 7.14
N LEU A 189 10.31 -4.70 6.69
CA LEU A 189 9.02 -4.27 7.24
C LEU A 189 8.43 -5.40 8.09
N PRO A 190 7.76 -5.11 9.22
CA PRO A 190 7.06 -6.12 10.00
C PRO A 190 6.04 -6.85 9.12
N ASN A 191 6.12 -8.17 9.00
CA ASN A 191 5.22 -8.95 8.14
C ASN A 191 5.19 -8.51 6.65
N GLY A 192 6.25 -7.83 6.17
CA GLY A 192 6.33 -7.33 4.79
C GLY A 192 5.49 -6.08 4.48
N ARG A 193 4.76 -5.51 5.45
CA ARG A 193 3.96 -4.28 5.27
C ARG A 193 3.78 -3.51 6.58
N LEU A 194 3.61 -2.20 6.52
CA LEU A 194 3.27 -1.42 7.71
C LEU A 194 1.76 -1.41 7.92
N ASP A 195 1.29 -2.32 8.76
CA ASP A 195 -0.13 -2.45 9.09
C ASP A 195 -0.31 -2.48 10.61
N PHE A 196 -0.99 -1.46 11.14
CA PHE A 196 -1.32 -1.38 12.57
C PHE A 196 -2.46 -2.32 12.98
N GLY A 197 -3.13 -2.94 12.01
CA GLY A 197 -4.33 -3.73 12.22
C GLY A 197 -5.41 -2.88 12.89
N LYS A 198 -5.99 -3.42 13.96
CA LYS A 198 -7.01 -2.72 14.76
C LYS A 198 -6.36 -1.85 15.84
N LEU A 199 -6.70 -0.57 15.82
CA LEU A 199 -6.33 0.44 16.81
C LEU A 199 -7.58 0.87 17.56
N LEU A 200 -7.52 0.89 18.89
CA LEU A 200 -8.52 1.56 19.70
C LEU A 200 -8.17 3.04 19.81
N VAL A 201 -9.16 3.90 20.04
CA VAL A 201 -8.90 5.34 20.32
C VAL A 201 -7.95 5.54 21.51
N ALA A 202 -7.97 4.63 22.50
CA ALA A 202 -7.03 4.64 23.61
C ALA A 202 -5.57 4.39 23.18
N ASP A 203 -5.36 3.61 22.13
CA ASP A 203 -4.02 3.33 21.61
C ASP A 203 -3.38 4.61 21.05
N LEU A 204 -4.18 5.42 20.33
CA LEU A 204 -3.76 6.71 19.76
C LEU A 204 -3.26 7.70 20.81
N LYS A 205 -3.87 7.66 22.02
CA LYS A 205 -3.48 8.51 23.15
C LYS A 205 -2.24 8.00 23.86
N SER A 206 -2.14 6.68 23.98
CA SER A 206 -1.07 6.05 24.73
C SER A 206 0.27 6.08 23.98
N GLY A 207 0.23 6.14 22.64
CA GLY A 207 1.42 6.02 21.78
C GLY A 207 2.17 4.70 21.94
N LYS A 208 1.56 3.69 22.58
CA LYS A 208 2.23 2.41 22.89
C LYS A 208 2.35 1.47 21.71
N LYS A 209 1.48 1.59 20.71
CA LYS A 209 1.56 0.81 19.47
C LYS A 209 2.54 1.49 18.52
N GLU A 210 3.56 0.76 18.10
CA GLU A 210 4.56 1.25 17.17
C GLU A 210 4.94 0.15 16.18
N LEU A 211 5.28 0.57 14.96
CA LEU A 211 5.87 -0.29 13.95
C LEU A 211 7.29 0.23 13.66
N ALA A 212 8.21 -0.70 13.39
CA ALA A 212 9.59 -0.35 13.06
C ALA A 212 9.85 -0.65 11.58
N ILE A 213 10.42 0.32 10.89
CA ILE A 213 11.01 0.17 9.56
C ILE A 213 12.51 0.05 9.77
N GLU A 214 13.13 -0.98 9.24
CA GLU A 214 14.59 -1.08 9.23
C GLU A 214 15.07 -0.93 7.78
N VAL A 215 15.94 0.05 7.54
CA VAL A 215 16.53 0.33 6.22
C VAL A 215 18.02 0.10 6.34
N PHE A 216 18.59 -0.75 5.51
CA PHE A 216 19.98 -1.17 5.63
C PHE A 216 20.62 -1.43 4.28
N THR A 217 21.95 -1.51 4.28
CA THR A 217 22.74 -1.82 3.08
C THR A 217 23.79 -2.87 3.41
N GLU A 218 24.05 -3.75 2.45
CA GLU A 218 25.14 -4.73 2.46
C GLU A 218 26.40 -4.17 1.77
N ASP A 219 26.32 -2.98 1.14
CA ASP A 219 27.44 -2.37 0.43
C ASP A 219 28.39 -1.63 1.40
N ASP A 220 29.62 -2.13 1.50
CA ASP A 220 30.71 -1.51 2.28
C ASP A 220 31.00 -0.06 1.91
N LYS A 221 30.76 0.32 0.65
CA LYS A 221 30.97 1.69 0.17
C LYS A 221 29.90 2.65 0.68
N ARG A 222 28.79 2.13 1.22
CA ARG A 222 27.64 2.90 1.70
C ARG A 222 27.49 2.89 3.22
N ARG A 223 28.54 2.54 3.97
CA ARG A 223 28.53 2.53 5.46
C ARG A 223 28.03 3.82 6.12
N ASN A 224 28.22 4.96 5.46
CA ASN A 224 27.89 6.28 6.00
C ASN A 224 26.72 6.94 5.26
N PHE A 225 25.80 6.16 4.70
CA PHE A 225 24.62 6.74 4.06
C PHE A 225 23.74 7.47 5.08
N THR A 226 23.02 8.48 4.60
CA THR A 226 22.07 9.28 5.37
C THR A 226 20.64 8.82 5.09
N LEU A 227 19.80 8.91 6.12
CA LEU A 227 18.38 8.62 6.00
C LEU A 227 17.60 9.74 6.70
N GLU A 228 16.56 10.23 6.03
CA GLU A 228 15.52 11.06 6.63
C GLU A 228 14.18 10.33 6.51
N ALA A 229 13.30 10.55 7.48
CA ALA A 229 11.96 9.97 7.49
C ALA A 229 10.94 11.01 7.93
N LYS A 230 9.81 11.08 7.23
CA LYS A 230 8.68 11.96 7.58
C LYS A 230 7.35 11.30 7.25
N SER A 231 6.33 11.63 8.04
CA SER A 231 4.94 11.35 7.67
C SER A 231 4.43 12.41 6.70
N LEU A 232 3.64 12.02 5.71
CA LEU A 232 2.87 12.96 4.89
C LEU A 232 1.53 13.35 5.53
N SER A 233 1.19 12.73 6.67
CA SER A 233 -0.06 12.95 7.40
C SER A 233 0.19 13.38 8.85
N GLN A 234 -0.79 14.08 9.43
CA GLN A 234 -0.74 14.49 10.84
C GLN A 234 -1.10 13.35 11.80
N GLY A 235 -1.69 12.26 11.31
CA GLY A 235 -2.11 11.11 12.12
C GLY A 235 -0.99 10.12 12.45
N LEU A 236 0.19 10.27 11.84
CA LEU A 236 1.36 9.45 12.14
C LEU A 236 2.51 10.32 12.63
N GLN A 237 3.13 9.87 13.72
CA GLN A 237 4.42 10.36 14.19
C GLN A 237 5.52 9.41 13.71
N VAL A 238 6.57 9.98 13.11
CA VAL A 238 7.73 9.23 12.63
C VAL A 238 8.94 9.69 13.43
N SER A 239 9.68 8.75 14.03
CA SER A 239 10.89 9.06 14.78
C SER A 239 12.01 9.54 13.85
N LYS A 240 13.00 10.22 14.41
CA LYS A 240 14.27 10.40 13.69
C LYS A 240 14.88 9.02 13.43
N PRO A 241 15.54 8.80 12.28
CA PRO A 241 16.27 7.56 12.04
C PRO A 241 17.39 7.36 13.07
N GLU A 242 17.42 6.17 13.67
CA GLU A 242 18.42 5.77 14.67
C GLU A 242 19.29 4.65 14.09
N PRO A 243 20.63 4.68 14.21
CA PRO A 243 21.47 3.60 13.71
C PRO A 243 21.09 2.24 14.29
N LEU A 244 21.12 1.19 13.47
CA LEU A 244 20.90 -0.17 13.94
C LEU A 244 22.04 -0.61 14.87
N SER A 245 21.67 -1.34 15.94
CA SER A 245 22.65 -1.96 16.83
C SER A 245 23.47 -3.04 16.09
N PRO A 246 24.70 -3.33 16.52
CA PRO A 246 25.55 -4.36 15.89
C PRO A 246 24.86 -5.72 15.70
N ASP A 247 24.10 -6.19 16.68
CA ASP A 247 23.39 -7.48 16.59
C ASP A 247 22.32 -7.50 15.49
N ARG A 248 21.65 -6.35 15.27
CA ARG A 248 20.65 -6.21 14.20
C ARG A 248 21.30 -6.11 12.84
N LEU A 249 22.44 -5.42 12.73
CA LEU A 249 23.23 -5.40 11.49
C LEU A 249 23.69 -6.82 11.13
N LEU A 250 24.21 -7.57 12.09
CA LEU A 250 24.61 -8.97 11.90
C LEU A 250 23.43 -9.85 11.47
N ALA A 251 22.26 -9.70 12.11
CA ALA A 251 21.06 -10.46 11.76
C ALA A 251 20.58 -10.23 10.31
N HIS A 252 20.85 -9.04 9.77
CA HIS A 252 20.54 -8.68 8.38
C HIS A 252 21.68 -8.93 7.39
N GLY A 253 22.86 -9.37 7.85
CA GLY A 253 24.07 -9.40 7.03
C GLY A 253 24.48 -8.00 6.53
N ALA A 254 24.04 -6.95 7.23
CA ALA A 254 24.16 -5.58 6.81
C ALA A 254 25.43 -4.92 7.34
N THR A 255 25.92 -3.96 6.56
CA THR A 255 27.11 -3.19 6.88
C THR A 255 26.76 -1.90 7.62
N ALA A 256 25.62 -1.30 7.28
CA ALA A 256 25.06 -0.13 7.94
C ALA A 256 23.53 -0.12 7.78
N GLY A 257 22.84 0.59 8.66
CA GLY A 257 21.40 0.76 8.56
C GLY A 257 20.80 1.58 9.69
N TYR A 258 19.55 1.95 9.52
CA TYR A 258 18.77 2.74 10.44
C TYR A 258 17.45 2.04 10.77
N ARG A 259 16.96 2.28 11.99
CA ARG A 259 15.60 2.01 12.43
C ARG A 259 14.81 3.30 12.46
N VAL A 260 13.61 3.25 11.90
CA VAL A 260 12.61 4.32 11.95
C VAL A 260 11.37 3.77 12.62
N THR A 261 10.90 4.42 13.68
CA THR A 261 9.70 4.01 14.40
C THR A 261 8.53 4.87 13.95
N VAL A 262 7.43 4.22 13.58
CA VAL A 262 6.17 4.86 13.20
C VAL A 262 5.15 4.61 14.32
N ARG A 263 4.48 5.66 14.77
CA ARG A 263 3.45 5.61 15.81
C ARG A 263 2.18 6.30 15.34
N PRO A 264 1.00 5.72 15.61
CA PRO A 264 -0.25 6.41 15.39
C PRO A 264 -0.47 7.42 16.52
N VAL A 265 -0.92 8.63 16.18
CA VAL A 265 -1.21 9.69 17.15
C VAL A 265 -2.66 10.16 17.05
N GLU A 266 -3.08 11.01 17.98
CA GLU A 266 -4.36 11.71 17.87
C GLU A 266 -4.42 12.47 16.54
N GLY A 267 -5.52 12.29 15.79
CA GLY A 267 -5.70 12.90 14.47
C GLY A 267 -5.93 11.90 13.34
N LEU A 268 -5.67 10.60 13.56
CA LEU A 268 -6.16 9.58 12.65
C LEU A 268 -7.71 9.56 12.64
N PRO A 269 -8.34 9.51 11.46
CA PRO A 269 -9.79 9.41 11.38
C PRO A 269 -10.26 8.07 11.95
N ALA A 270 -11.50 8.04 12.48
CA ALA A 270 -12.14 6.77 12.77
C ALA A 270 -12.36 5.99 11.46
N GLY A 271 -12.30 4.66 11.54
CA GLY A 271 -12.39 3.79 10.36
C GLY A 271 -11.03 3.40 9.80
N ALA A 272 -11.04 2.83 8.60
CA ALA A 272 -9.82 2.43 7.92
C ALA A 272 -9.03 3.65 7.45
N PHE A 273 -7.72 3.61 7.61
CA PHE A 273 -6.82 4.65 7.13
C PHE A 273 -5.70 4.06 6.28
N ARG A 274 -5.22 4.88 5.36
CA ARG A 274 -4.05 4.63 4.53
C ARG A 274 -3.25 5.92 4.47
N GLU A 275 -2.05 5.90 5.04
CA GLU A 275 -1.15 7.04 5.11
C GLU A 275 0.22 6.69 4.50
N ILE A 276 1.06 7.68 4.28
CA ILE A 276 2.38 7.49 3.65
C ILE A 276 3.48 7.99 4.58
N VAL A 277 4.45 7.12 4.84
CA VAL A 277 5.74 7.46 5.41
C VAL A 277 6.75 7.56 4.29
N ARG A 278 7.35 8.73 4.15
CA ARG A 278 8.33 9.04 3.11
C ARG A 278 9.73 9.02 3.69
N LEU A 279 10.60 8.20 3.09
CA LEU A 279 12.02 8.17 3.40
C LEU A 279 12.84 8.84 2.31
N ARG A 280 13.95 9.46 2.67
CA ARG A 280 14.93 10.05 1.74
C ARG A 280 16.32 9.58 2.10
N SER A 281 17.11 9.24 1.09
CA SER A 281 18.50 8.86 1.28
C SER A 281 19.37 9.40 0.15
N ASP A 282 20.62 9.70 0.46
CA ASP A 282 21.68 10.05 -0.50
C ASP A 282 22.11 8.88 -1.38
N VAL A 283 21.73 7.64 -1.05
CA VAL A 283 21.89 6.48 -1.96
C VAL A 283 21.03 6.65 -3.21
N TYR A 284 19.85 7.25 -3.08
CA TYR A 284 18.91 7.50 -4.17
C TYR A 284 18.63 9.01 -4.30
N PRO A 285 19.60 9.80 -4.78
CA PRO A 285 19.48 11.25 -4.80
C PRO A 285 18.28 11.69 -5.65
N GLY A 286 17.47 12.59 -5.09
CA GLY A 286 16.27 13.12 -5.76
C GLY A 286 15.08 12.15 -5.83
N ARG A 287 15.15 10.98 -5.17
CA ARG A 287 14.06 10.00 -5.13
C ARG A 287 13.54 9.84 -3.71
N ASP A 288 12.22 9.92 -3.58
CA ASP A 288 11.51 9.68 -2.33
C ASP A 288 11.09 8.20 -2.26
N LEU A 289 11.26 7.59 -1.09
CA LEU A 289 10.89 6.21 -0.80
C LEU A 289 9.58 6.21 0.01
N ASP A 290 8.45 6.06 -0.69
CA ASP A 290 7.13 6.10 -0.06
C ASP A 290 6.69 4.71 0.40
N ILE A 291 6.39 4.60 1.68
CA ILE A 291 5.90 3.37 2.32
C ILE A 291 4.48 3.63 2.81
N THR A 292 3.54 2.82 2.33
CA THR A 292 2.16 2.85 2.77
C THR A 292 2.02 2.27 4.17
N VAL A 293 1.29 2.98 5.03
CA VAL A 293 0.90 2.55 6.38
C VAL A 293 -0.61 2.41 6.43
N ASP A 294 -1.09 1.20 6.69
CA ASP A 294 -2.51 0.88 6.78
C ASP A 294 -2.92 0.61 8.25
N GLY A 295 -4.22 0.70 8.52
CA GLY A 295 -4.82 0.27 9.78
C GLY A 295 -6.30 0.65 9.88
N LEU A 296 -6.92 0.27 11.00
CA LEU A 296 -8.33 0.51 11.30
C LEU A 296 -8.47 1.09 12.71
N VAL A 297 -8.96 2.32 12.84
CA VAL A 297 -9.27 2.94 14.13
C VAL A 297 -10.71 2.63 14.55
N GLU A 298 -10.86 1.74 15.52
CA GLU A 298 -12.11 1.42 16.18
C GLU A 298 -12.38 2.43 17.31
N SER A 299 -13.33 3.34 17.06
CA SER A 299 -13.77 4.30 18.07
C SER A 299 -14.77 3.72 19.07
N GLY A 300 -15.40 2.59 18.71
CA GLY A 300 -16.60 2.06 19.38
C GLY A 300 -17.83 2.96 19.26
N ALA A 301 -17.67 4.17 18.72
CA ALA A 301 -18.70 5.18 18.53
C ALA A 301 -19.24 5.19 17.09
N VAL A 302 -18.57 4.54 16.15
CA VAL A 302 -19.07 4.34 14.77
C VAL A 302 -19.23 2.85 14.51
N GLY A 303 -20.42 2.46 14.04
CA GLY A 303 -20.65 1.20 13.36
C GLY A 303 -20.73 1.44 11.86
N LEU A 304 -19.99 0.65 11.07
CA LEU A 304 -20.10 0.63 9.62
C LEU A 304 -20.60 -0.75 9.18
N SER A 305 -21.52 -0.82 8.23
CA SER A 305 -21.94 -2.11 7.67
C SER A 305 -20.86 -2.76 6.79
N ARG A 306 -19.88 -1.97 6.30
CA ARG A 306 -18.72 -2.39 5.51
C ARG A 306 -17.53 -1.47 5.81
N ASP A 307 -16.32 -1.91 5.47
CA ASP A 307 -15.11 -1.14 5.75
C ASP A 307 -14.93 0.10 4.84
N GLY A 308 -15.65 0.16 3.72
CA GLY A 308 -15.52 1.22 2.73
C GLY A 308 -16.56 1.16 1.61
N VAL A 309 -16.31 1.98 0.58
CA VAL A 309 -17.00 1.94 -0.70
C VAL A 309 -16.20 1.07 -1.65
N ASP A 310 -16.70 -0.15 -1.90
CA ASP A 310 -16.06 -1.10 -2.79
C ASP A 310 -16.55 -0.90 -4.24
N LEU A 311 -15.61 -0.54 -5.10
CA LEU A 311 -15.74 -0.51 -6.56
C LEU A 311 -15.25 -1.83 -7.16
N PRO A 312 -15.83 -2.30 -8.28
CA PRO A 312 -15.32 -3.45 -9.00
C PRO A 312 -13.96 -3.12 -9.62
N ALA A 313 -13.11 -4.12 -9.87
CA ALA A 313 -11.79 -3.89 -10.46
C ALA A 313 -11.85 -3.17 -11.83
N LYS A 314 -12.93 -3.39 -12.59
CA LYS A 314 -13.19 -2.73 -13.88
C LYS A 314 -14.60 -2.16 -13.90
N ILE A 315 -14.74 -0.89 -14.24
CA ILE A 315 -16.01 -0.17 -14.38
C ILE A 315 -16.26 0.13 -15.86
N PRO A 316 -17.34 -0.39 -16.46
CA PRO A 316 -17.72 -0.03 -17.83
C PRO A 316 -18.13 1.44 -17.92
N LEU A 317 -17.40 2.25 -18.68
CA LEU A 317 -17.64 3.70 -18.82
C LEU A 317 -19.06 3.99 -19.29
N ALA A 318 -19.58 3.20 -20.25
CA ALA A 318 -20.93 3.39 -20.78
C ALA A 318 -22.05 3.26 -19.74
N ARG A 319 -21.82 2.51 -18.65
CA ARG A 319 -22.84 2.23 -17.62
C ARG A 319 -22.56 2.88 -16.27
N GLY A 320 -21.31 3.29 -16.02
CA GLY A 320 -20.88 3.69 -14.68
C GLY A 320 -21.01 2.55 -13.67
N TYR A 321 -21.11 2.90 -12.39
CA TYR A 321 -21.31 1.91 -11.33
C TYR A 321 -22.00 2.53 -10.12
N VAL A 322 -23.07 1.89 -9.62
CA VAL A 322 -23.74 2.27 -8.36
C VAL A 322 -23.26 1.33 -7.27
N CYS A 323 -22.60 1.88 -6.25
CA CYS A 323 -22.10 1.08 -5.15
C CYS A 323 -23.26 0.64 -4.26
N PRO A 324 -23.21 -0.58 -3.68
CA PRO A 324 -24.14 -0.94 -2.61
C PRO A 324 -24.01 0.06 -1.45
N PRO A 325 -25.13 0.49 -0.86
CA PRO A 325 -25.11 1.51 0.17
C PRO A 325 -24.34 1.06 1.42
N LEU A 326 -23.60 1.98 2.02
CA LEU A 326 -22.91 1.79 3.30
C LEU A 326 -23.79 2.35 4.42
N GLU A 327 -24.13 1.53 5.42
CA GLU A 327 -24.84 2.00 6.61
C GLU A 327 -23.82 2.46 7.66
N ILE A 328 -24.08 3.64 8.22
CA ILE A 328 -23.23 4.30 9.20
C ILE A 328 -24.09 4.58 10.43
N GLU A 329 -23.69 4.04 11.58
CA GLU A 329 -24.34 4.26 12.86
C GLU A 329 -23.38 5.03 13.79
N LEU A 330 -23.81 6.19 14.29
CA LEU A 330 -23.09 6.89 15.36
C LEU A 330 -23.72 6.54 16.71
N ARG A 331 -23.00 5.74 17.50
CA ARG A 331 -23.42 5.35 18.85
C ARG A 331 -23.18 6.50 19.82
N GLY A 332 -24.18 6.85 20.61
CA GLY A 332 -24.10 7.92 21.60
C GLY A 332 -25.44 8.57 21.85
N GLU A 333 -25.42 9.81 22.34
CA GLU A 333 -26.65 10.61 22.53
C GLU A 333 -27.41 10.78 21.21
N PRO A 334 -28.76 10.84 21.27
CA PRO A 334 -29.60 10.99 20.08
C PRO A 334 -29.42 12.37 19.42
N GLY A 335 -29.82 12.48 18.16
CA GLY A 335 -29.84 13.75 17.42
C GLY A 335 -28.48 14.20 16.88
N ARG A 336 -27.56 13.25 16.62
CA ARG A 336 -26.27 13.56 15.97
C ARG A 336 -26.46 13.95 14.52
N THR A 337 -25.46 14.66 14.02
CA THR A 337 -25.36 15.10 12.64
C THR A 337 -24.16 14.44 11.98
N LEU A 338 -24.32 14.14 10.70
CA LEU A 338 -23.26 13.61 9.85
C LEU A 338 -23.44 14.27 8.48
N THR A 339 -22.37 14.88 7.95
CA THR A 339 -22.38 15.54 6.65
C THR A 339 -21.15 15.14 5.85
N ILE A 340 -21.27 15.09 4.52
CA ILE A 340 -20.12 14.88 3.63
C ILE A 340 -19.29 16.17 3.61
N GLU A 341 -18.02 16.09 4.06
CA GLU A 341 -17.04 17.19 4.02
C GLU A 341 -16.32 17.21 2.67
N SER A 342 -15.90 16.05 2.16
CA SER A 342 -15.28 15.96 0.82
C SER A 342 -15.41 14.56 0.21
N VAL A 343 -15.27 14.48 -1.11
CA VAL A 343 -15.27 13.23 -1.88
C VAL A 343 -14.07 13.21 -2.81
N SER A 344 -13.28 12.15 -2.71
CA SER A 344 -12.17 11.86 -3.61
C SER A 344 -12.28 10.41 -4.09
N PRO A 345 -12.12 10.12 -5.39
CA PRO A 345 -11.85 11.07 -6.47
C PRO A 345 -13.07 11.94 -6.83
N LYS A 346 -12.84 13.12 -7.43
CA LYS A 346 -13.89 14.14 -7.66
C LYS A 346 -15.06 13.70 -8.54
N PHE A 347 -14.83 12.73 -9.43
CA PHE A 347 -15.88 12.19 -10.28
C PHE A 347 -16.89 11.33 -9.52
N LEU A 348 -16.51 10.80 -8.34
CA LEU A 348 -17.38 9.97 -7.53
C LEU A 348 -18.48 10.85 -6.93
N LYS A 349 -19.73 10.49 -7.19
CA LYS A 349 -20.89 11.17 -6.61
C LYS A 349 -21.27 10.45 -5.32
N ALA A 350 -21.24 11.16 -4.20
CA ALA A 350 -21.65 10.65 -2.91
C ALA A 350 -22.81 11.47 -2.35
N ARG A 351 -23.79 10.80 -1.75
CA ARG A 351 -24.91 11.40 -1.04
C ARG A 351 -25.18 10.63 0.25
N LEU A 352 -25.59 11.35 1.28
CA LEU A 352 -25.85 10.80 2.59
C LEU A 352 -27.34 10.99 2.93
N GLU A 353 -28.02 9.92 3.32
CA GLU A 353 -29.44 9.94 3.66
C GLU A 353 -29.64 9.42 5.09
N ALA A 354 -30.46 10.10 5.90
CA ALA A 354 -30.84 9.58 7.21
C ALA A 354 -31.74 8.36 7.06
N VAL A 355 -31.53 7.32 7.88
CA VAL A 355 -32.35 6.11 7.85
C VAL A 355 -33.64 6.34 8.65
N ALA A 356 -34.78 6.32 7.96
CA ALA A 356 -36.08 6.53 8.60
C ALA A 356 -36.30 5.54 9.77
N GLY A 357 -36.74 6.07 10.91
CA GLY A 357 -37.02 5.28 12.11
C GLY A 357 -35.77 4.82 12.90
N LYS A 358 -34.56 5.20 12.48
CA LYS A 358 -33.33 4.93 13.23
C LYS A 358 -32.58 6.23 13.51
N GLU A 359 -32.53 6.62 14.77
CA GLU A 359 -31.72 7.77 15.20
C GLU A 359 -30.23 7.48 14.97
N ASN A 360 -29.47 8.53 14.62
CA ASN A 360 -28.03 8.45 14.39
C ASN A 360 -27.60 7.37 13.37
N SER A 361 -28.47 7.06 12.41
CA SER A 361 -28.19 6.11 11.34
C SER A 361 -28.30 6.79 9.98
N TRP A 362 -27.28 6.61 9.14
CA TRP A 362 -27.23 7.12 7.79
C TRP A 362 -26.90 6.04 6.79
N ARG A 363 -27.33 6.27 5.56
CA ARG A 363 -26.99 5.50 4.39
C ARG A 363 -26.15 6.36 3.45
N LEU A 364 -24.90 5.98 3.25
CA LEU A 364 -24.01 6.58 2.28
C LEU A 364 -24.17 5.86 0.95
N HIS A 365 -24.61 6.60 -0.06
CA HIS A 365 -24.68 6.13 -1.44
C HIS A 365 -23.52 6.74 -2.21
N ALA A 366 -22.79 5.90 -2.96
CA ALA A 366 -21.71 6.33 -3.83
C ALA A 366 -21.94 5.78 -5.25
N GLN A 367 -21.63 6.58 -6.26
CA GLN A 367 -21.82 6.21 -7.66
C GLN A 367 -20.72 6.82 -8.54
N VAL A 368 -20.23 6.01 -9.47
CA VAL A 368 -19.46 6.47 -10.62
C VAL A 368 -20.45 6.77 -11.76
N PRO A 369 -20.46 8.00 -12.31
CA PRO A 369 -21.41 8.39 -13.34
C PRO A 369 -21.18 7.58 -14.63
N ALA A 370 -22.26 7.41 -15.39
CA ALA A 370 -22.24 6.75 -16.68
C ALA A 370 -21.88 7.75 -17.80
N GLY A 371 -21.10 7.29 -18.77
CA GLY A 371 -20.69 8.08 -19.93
C GLY A 371 -19.40 8.86 -19.70
N GLU A 372 -18.59 8.92 -20.75
CA GLU A 372 -17.33 9.66 -20.77
C GLU A 372 -17.55 11.18 -20.62
N ASP A 373 -18.63 11.72 -21.19
CA ASP A 373 -18.94 13.15 -21.13
C ASP A 373 -19.27 13.63 -19.71
N GLU A 374 -19.93 12.80 -18.89
CA GLU A 374 -20.17 13.11 -17.49
C GLU A 374 -18.88 13.10 -16.68
N LEU A 375 -18.00 12.11 -16.91
CA LEU A 375 -16.71 12.03 -16.23
C LEU A 375 -15.79 13.20 -16.59
N ARG A 376 -15.83 13.67 -17.84
CA ARG A 376 -15.05 14.83 -18.31
C ARG A 376 -15.43 16.15 -17.64
N LYS A 377 -16.55 16.23 -16.93
CA LYS A 377 -16.88 17.40 -16.10
C LYS A 377 -15.94 17.53 -14.90
N ASP A 378 -15.45 16.40 -14.39
CA ASP A 378 -14.61 16.33 -13.19
C ASP A 378 -13.17 15.87 -13.50
N LEU A 379 -12.92 15.30 -14.68
CA LEU A 379 -11.64 14.76 -15.13
C LEU A 379 -11.13 15.46 -16.40
N SER A 380 -9.83 15.72 -16.44
CA SER A 380 -9.14 16.09 -17.68
C SER A 380 -9.07 14.91 -18.66
N ALA A 381 -8.80 15.20 -19.94
CA ALA A 381 -8.63 14.17 -20.96
C ALA A 381 -7.44 13.24 -20.63
N GLU A 382 -6.37 13.80 -20.07
CA GLU A 382 -5.19 13.07 -19.63
C GLU A 382 -5.52 12.12 -18.48
N GLN A 383 -6.20 12.59 -17.43
CA GLN A 383 -6.61 11.74 -16.30
C GLN A 383 -7.56 10.63 -16.72
N LEU A 384 -8.50 10.92 -17.62
CA LEU A 384 -9.42 9.89 -18.10
C LEU A 384 -8.69 8.83 -18.93
N SER A 385 -7.73 9.26 -19.75
CA SER A 385 -6.84 8.35 -20.48
C SER A 385 -6.03 7.48 -19.51
N GLU A 386 -5.47 8.09 -18.45
CA GLU A 386 -4.74 7.41 -17.39
C GLU A 386 -5.63 6.38 -16.67
N TYR A 387 -6.83 6.78 -16.22
CA TYR A 387 -7.75 5.88 -15.49
C TYR A 387 -8.33 4.77 -16.36
N THR A 388 -8.40 4.97 -17.68
CA THR A 388 -8.75 3.91 -18.63
C THR A 388 -7.59 2.94 -18.84
N SER A 389 -6.37 3.44 -18.89
CA SER A 389 -5.17 2.64 -19.20
C SER A 389 -4.62 1.89 -17.98
N PHE A 390 -4.60 2.55 -16.83
CA PHE A 390 -3.92 2.12 -15.61
C PHE A 390 -4.86 2.03 -14.40
N GLY A 391 -6.00 2.74 -14.44
CA GLY A 391 -6.91 2.85 -13.31
C GLY A 391 -6.54 3.98 -12.37
N PHE A 392 -7.16 3.99 -11.19
CA PHE A 392 -6.91 4.96 -10.13
C PHE A 392 -6.75 4.24 -8.79
N ASP A 393 -5.95 4.81 -7.89
CA ASP A 393 -5.52 4.22 -6.61
C ASP A 393 -6.61 4.19 -5.52
N GLY A 394 -7.86 4.47 -5.89
CA GLY A 394 -8.99 4.61 -4.99
C GLY A 394 -9.17 6.04 -4.50
N GLY A 395 -9.65 6.19 -3.27
CA GLY A 395 -9.91 7.51 -2.69
C GLY A 395 -10.51 7.43 -1.30
N ALA A 396 -11.22 8.48 -0.91
CA ALA A 396 -11.93 8.54 0.36
C ALA A 396 -13.11 9.50 0.31
N ILE A 397 -14.14 9.19 1.08
CA ILE A 397 -15.23 10.09 1.43
C ILE A 397 -15.01 10.53 2.86
N GLU A 398 -14.75 11.83 3.06
CA GLU A 398 -14.57 12.42 4.39
C GLU A 398 -15.91 12.92 4.89
N LEU A 399 -16.29 12.47 6.09
CA LEU A 399 -17.53 12.84 6.76
C LEU A 399 -17.20 13.62 8.03
N ARG A 400 -17.96 14.69 8.27
CA ARG A 400 -17.90 15.50 9.49
C ARG A 400 -19.07 15.13 10.39
N SER A 401 -18.79 14.98 11.69
CA SER A 401 -19.82 14.74 12.70
C SER A 401 -19.66 15.69 13.89
N ASP A 402 -20.75 15.95 14.60
CA ASP A 402 -20.75 16.62 15.90
C ASP A 402 -20.41 15.66 17.06
N HIS A 403 -20.17 14.37 16.80
CA HIS A 403 -19.83 13.41 17.83
C HIS A 403 -18.46 13.75 18.47
N PRO A 404 -18.37 13.92 19.81
CA PRO A 404 -17.16 14.46 20.45
C PRO A 404 -15.93 13.56 20.33
N ARG A 405 -16.13 12.25 20.13
CA ARG A 405 -15.02 11.29 19.92
C ARG A 405 -14.70 11.03 18.46
N VAL A 406 -15.58 11.45 17.55
CA VAL A 406 -15.46 11.18 16.11
C VAL A 406 -15.87 12.42 15.34
N PRO A 407 -15.11 13.52 15.45
CA PRO A 407 -15.43 14.75 14.73
C PRO A 407 -15.28 14.56 13.21
N ARG A 408 -14.47 13.58 12.79
CA ARG A 408 -14.22 13.20 11.41
C ARG A 408 -14.20 11.68 11.25
N LEU A 409 -14.79 11.22 10.16
CA LEU A 409 -14.87 9.82 9.75
C LEU A 409 -14.45 9.72 8.29
N ARG A 410 -13.45 8.87 8.01
CA ARG A 410 -12.94 8.65 6.66
C ARG A 410 -13.41 7.29 6.16
N ILE A 411 -14.14 7.29 5.05
CA ILE A 411 -14.60 6.07 4.40
C ILE A 411 -13.74 5.83 3.16
N PRO A 412 -12.89 4.79 3.13
CA PRO A 412 -12.05 4.51 1.97
C PRO A 412 -12.90 4.13 0.75
N VAL A 413 -12.41 4.48 -0.43
CA VAL A 413 -12.94 4.05 -1.73
C VAL A 413 -11.90 3.15 -2.37
N SER A 414 -12.28 1.95 -2.79
CA SER A 414 -11.33 0.99 -3.38
C SER A 414 -10.82 1.46 -4.76
N PRO A 415 -9.61 1.04 -5.17
CA PRO A 415 -9.10 1.30 -6.51
C PRO A 415 -9.95 0.60 -7.58
N SER A 416 -9.91 1.12 -8.81
CA SER A 416 -10.61 0.55 -9.97
C SER A 416 -10.00 1.06 -11.28
N GLN A 417 -10.31 0.40 -12.39
CA GLN A 417 -9.98 0.83 -13.75
C GLN A 417 -11.24 1.09 -14.58
N PHE A 418 -11.19 2.08 -15.47
CA PHE A 418 -12.26 2.28 -16.44
C PHE A 418 -12.09 1.37 -17.66
N GLN A 419 -13.18 0.78 -18.12
CA GLN A 419 -13.23 -0.07 -19.31
C GLN A 419 -14.14 0.59 -20.36
N ARG A 420 -13.59 0.81 -21.56
CA ARG A 420 -14.35 1.30 -22.72
C ARG A 420 -15.26 0.22 -23.29
#